data_AF-A0A0G1JYJ9-F1
#
_entry.id   AF-A0A0G1JYJ9-F1
#
_cell.length_a   1.000
_cell.length_b   1.000
_cell.length_c   1.000
_cell.angle_alpha   90.00
_cell.angle_beta   90.00
_cell.angle_gamma   90.00
#
_symmetry.space_group_name_H-M   'P 1'
#
loop_
_entity.id
_entity.type
_entity.pdbx_description
1 polymer ?
#
loop_
_entity_poly.entity_id
_entity_poly.type
_entity_poly.pdbx_seq_one_letter_code
_entity_poly.pdbx_strand_id
1 'polypeptide(L)'
;MITLATQNESIDSILQKIQAARSKDDDVSVRVRPILEAVRDRGDAALREFTERWDGVWLDSFSVTPEEIKLAYTQISLSVLESLKEAKNAIELF
;
A
#
# COMPACT_ATOMS: atom_id res chain seq x y z
N MET A 1 -32.63 9.04 -43.24
CA MET A 1 -32.72 8.30 -41.95
C MET A 1 -31.44 7.50 -41.82
N ILE A 2 -30.49 7.95 -40.99
CA ILE A 2 -29.24 7.23 -40.76
C ILE A 2 -29.28 6.78 -39.29
N THR A 3 -29.49 5.49 -39.09
CA THR A 3 -29.48 4.85 -37.78
C THR A 3 -28.01 4.71 -37.36
N LEU A 4 -27.56 5.54 -36.41
CA LEU A 4 -26.26 5.33 -35.76
C LEU A 4 -26.38 4.15 -34.79
N ALA A 5 -25.90 2.98 -35.21
CA ALA A 5 -25.70 1.86 -34.31
C ALA A 5 -24.59 2.23 -33.33
N THR A 6 -24.91 2.34 -32.05
CA THR A 6 -23.93 2.37 -30.97
C THR A 6 -23.19 1.03 -31.00
N GLN A 7 -21.91 1.05 -31.37
CA GLN A 7 -21.00 -0.08 -31.13
C GLN A 7 -20.74 -0.13 -29.62
N ASN A 8 -21.68 -0.72 -28.88
CA ASN A 8 -21.46 -0.96 -27.46
C ASN A 8 -20.53 -2.18 -27.35
N GLU A 9 -19.32 -1.98 -26.80
CA GLU A 9 -18.42 -3.07 -26.48
C GLU A 9 -19.16 -4.09 -25.60
N SER A 10 -19.03 -5.40 -25.91
CA SER A 10 -19.65 -6.45 -25.09
C SER A 10 -19.07 -6.38 -23.67
N ILE A 11 -19.91 -6.61 -22.66
CA ILE A 11 -19.49 -6.75 -21.25
C ILE A 11 -18.32 -7.74 -21.15
N ASP A 12 -18.32 -8.81 -21.94
CA ASP A 12 -17.25 -9.80 -21.97
C ASP A 12 -15.91 -9.19 -22.41
N SER A 13 -15.93 -8.28 -23.38
CA SER A 13 -14.72 -7.60 -23.85
C SER A 13 -14.18 -6.61 -22.82
N ILE A 14 -15.06 -5.96 -22.05
CA ILE A 14 -14.70 -5.08 -20.94
C ILE A 14 -14.08 -5.91 -19.82
N LEU A 15 -14.69 -7.04 -19.47
CA LEU A 15 -14.19 -7.97 -18.45
C LEU A 15 -12.82 -8.55 -18.84
N GLN A 16 -12.65 -8.93 -20.11
CA GLN A 16 -11.38 -9.46 -20.61
C GLN A 16 -10.25 -8.41 -20.54
N LYS A 17 -10.52 -7.15 -20.88
CA LYS A 17 -9.55 -6.05 -20.75
C LYS A 17 -9.18 -5.78 -19.28
N ILE A 18 -10.15 -5.82 -18.36
CA ILE A 18 -9.92 -5.65 -16.92
C ILE A 18 -9.05 -6.80 -16.37
N GLN A 19 -9.31 -8.04 -16.79
CA GLN A 19 -8.53 -9.20 -16.37
C GLN A 19 -7.10 -9.16 -16.89
N ALA A 20 -6.91 -8.84 -18.18
CA ALA A 20 -5.58 -8.72 -18.79
C ALA A 20 -4.74 -7.59 -18.17
N ALA A 21 -5.37 -6.49 -17.73
CA ALA A 21 -4.69 -5.42 -17.01
C ALA A 21 -4.16 -5.87 -15.63
N ARG A 22 -4.84 -6.84 -14.97
CA ARG A 22 -4.38 -7.44 -13.71
C ARG A 22 -3.22 -8.43 -13.91
N SER A 23 -3.02 -8.95 -15.11
CA SER A 23 -1.98 -9.95 -15.42
C SER A 23 -0.56 -9.39 -15.55
N LYS A 24 -0.34 -8.09 -15.28
CA LYS A 24 1.00 -7.46 -15.29
C LYS A 24 1.84 -7.74 -14.02
N ASP A 25 1.49 -8.77 -13.26
CA ASP A 25 2.17 -9.14 -12.01
C ASP A 25 3.59 -9.72 -12.21
N ASP A 26 3.88 -10.28 -13.39
CA ASP A 26 5.17 -10.93 -13.65
C ASP A 26 6.36 -9.97 -13.50
N ASP A 27 6.24 -8.72 -13.96
CA ASP A 27 7.31 -7.70 -13.85
C ASP A 27 7.56 -7.31 -12.38
N VAL A 28 6.51 -7.22 -11.56
CA VAL A 28 6.66 -6.90 -10.14
C VAL A 28 7.33 -8.04 -9.40
N SER A 29 6.94 -9.29 -9.67
CA SER A 29 7.54 -10.46 -9.01
C SER A 29 9.06 -10.58 -9.26
N VAL A 30 9.49 -10.29 -10.49
CA VAL A 30 10.91 -10.32 -10.88
C VAL A 30 11.71 -9.25 -10.14
N ARG A 31 11.10 -8.09 -9.86
CA ARG A 31 11.74 -6.99 -9.11
C ARG A 31 11.73 -7.24 -7.60
N VAL A 32 10.69 -7.89 -7.05
CA VAL A 32 10.54 -8.14 -5.61
C VAL A 32 11.41 -9.32 -5.15
N ARG A 33 11.61 -10.35 -5.98
CA ARG A 33 12.39 -11.53 -5.58
C ARG A 33 13.81 -11.21 -5.07
N PRO A 34 14.62 -10.37 -5.76
CA PRO A 34 15.94 -9.98 -5.26
C PRO A 34 15.90 -9.23 -3.92
N ILE A 35 14.83 -8.48 -3.64
CA ILE A 35 14.65 -7.76 -2.37
C ILE A 35 14.44 -8.78 -1.23
N LEU A 36 13.56 -9.76 -1.46
CA LEU A 36 13.31 -10.83 -0.49
C LEU A 36 14.57 -11.68 -0.24
N GLU A 37 15.32 -12.01 -1.28
CA GLU A 37 16.60 -12.72 -1.16
C GLU A 37 17.61 -11.88 -0.35
N ALA A 38 17.74 -10.59 -0.64
CA ALA A 38 18.61 -9.69 0.10
C ALA A 38 18.23 -9.57 1.59
N VAL A 39 16.95 -9.45 1.91
CA VAL A 39 16.47 -9.39 3.30
C VAL A 39 16.67 -10.73 4.01
N ARG A 40 16.44 -11.85 3.33
CA ARG A 40 16.71 -13.18 3.90
C ARG A 40 18.18 -13.39 4.22
N ASP A 41 19.08 -12.94 3.34
CA ASP A 41 20.50 -13.23 3.44
C ASP A 41 21.24 -12.20 4.33
N ARG A 42 20.80 -10.93 4.35
CA ARG A 42 21.46 -9.82 5.09
C ARG A 42 20.65 -9.22 6.24
N GLY A 43 19.39 -9.61 6.42
CA GLY A 43 18.52 -9.13 7.49
C GLY A 43 18.39 -7.60 7.51
N ASP A 44 18.49 -7.02 8.71
CA ASP A 44 18.32 -5.58 8.97
C ASP A 44 19.25 -4.69 8.14
N ALA A 45 20.43 -5.17 7.74
CA ALA A 45 21.33 -4.40 6.90
C ALA A 45 20.70 -4.11 5.52
N ALA A 46 20.02 -5.10 4.93
CA ALA A 46 19.26 -4.89 3.69
C ALA A 46 18.03 -4.01 3.92
N LEU A 47 17.35 -4.14 5.07
CA LEU A 47 16.23 -3.27 5.40
C LEU A 47 16.67 -1.80 5.47
N ARG A 48 17.78 -1.48 6.15
CA ARG A 48 18.30 -0.10 6.21
C ARG A 48 18.70 0.43 4.84
N GLU A 49 19.41 -0.36 4.04
CA GLU A 49 19.77 -0.02 2.66
C GLU A 49 18.52 0.35 1.83
N PHE A 50 17.47 -0.46 1.92
CA PHE A 50 16.25 -0.25 1.14
C PHE A 50 15.38 0.90 1.67
N THR A 51 15.27 1.07 2.99
CA THR A 51 14.62 2.23 3.61
C THR A 51 15.33 3.53 3.22
N GLU A 52 16.66 3.58 3.27
CA GLU A 52 17.40 4.77 2.83
C GLU A 52 17.21 5.03 1.33
N ARG A 53 17.25 3.97 0.51
CA ARG A 53 17.13 4.10 -0.95
C ARG A 53 15.76 4.57 -1.42
N TRP A 54 14.68 4.09 -0.82
CA TRP A 54 13.31 4.36 -1.29
C TRP A 54 12.56 5.39 -0.45
N ASP A 55 12.75 5.38 0.86
CA ASP A 55 12.09 6.32 1.77
C ASP A 55 12.97 7.55 2.05
N GLY A 56 14.27 7.49 1.71
CA GLY A 56 15.19 8.63 1.82
C GLY A 56 15.68 8.90 3.25
N VAL A 57 15.54 7.92 4.15
CA VAL A 57 15.81 8.08 5.58
C VAL A 57 16.69 6.95 6.10
N TRP A 58 17.71 7.31 6.88
CA TRP A 58 18.49 6.37 7.67
C TRP A 58 17.90 6.24 9.08
N LEU A 59 17.56 5.02 9.50
CA LEU A 59 17.00 4.73 10.82
C LEU A 59 17.98 3.89 11.64
N ASP A 60 18.22 4.27 12.89
CA ASP A 60 18.97 3.44 13.85
C ASP A 60 18.08 2.33 14.45
N SER A 61 16.80 2.63 14.65
CA SER A 61 15.75 1.70 15.10
C SER A 61 14.56 1.76 14.16
N PHE A 62 14.00 0.60 13.82
CA PHE A 62 12.75 0.53 13.05
C PHE A 62 11.51 0.72 13.93
N SER A 63 11.63 0.43 15.22
CA SER A 63 10.51 0.53 16.16
C SER A 63 10.31 1.98 16.59
N VAL A 64 9.08 2.46 16.42
CA VAL A 64 8.61 3.72 17.00
C VAL A 64 8.47 3.56 18.52
N THR A 65 8.99 4.51 19.27
CA THR A 65 8.97 4.49 20.74
C THR A 65 7.57 4.77 21.30
N PRO A 66 7.25 4.29 22.52
CA PRO A 66 6.01 4.66 23.20
C PRO A 66 5.84 6.19 23.38
N GLU A 67 6.95 6.90 23.53
CA GLU A 67 7.01 8.36 23.68
C GLU A 67 6.62 9.08 22.38
N GLU A 68 7.15 8.65 21.23
CA GLU A 68 6.77 9.18 19.91
C GLU A 68 5.27 8.93 19.63
N ILE A 69 4.75 7.76 20.03
CA ILE A 69 3.31 7.48 19.92
C ILE A 69 2.51 8.46 20.76
N LYS A 70 2.86 8.66 22.05
CA LYS A 70 2.16 9.62 22.93
C LYS A 70 2.21 11.04 22.36
N LEU A 71 3.35 11.44 21.80
CA LEU A 71 3.51 12.75 21.18
C LEU A 71 2.62 12.92 19.95
N ALA A 72 2.44 11.89 19.13
CA ALA A 72 1.54 11.94 17.98
C ALA A 72 0.08 12.22 18.41
N TYR A 73 -0.37 11.66 19.53
CA TYR A 73 -1.70 11.95 20.10
C TYR A 73 -1.89 13.41 20.51
N THR A 74 -0.82 14.13 20.86
CA THR A 74 -0.93 15.56 21.21
C THR A 74 -0.87 16.48 19.99
N GLN A 75 -0.41 15.99 18.84
CA GLN A 75 -0.27 16.78 17.60
C GLN A 75 -1.50 16.71 16.69
N ILE A 76 -2.38 15.73 16.89
CA ILE A 76 -3.61 15.59 16.12
C ILE A 76 -4.76 16.40 16.74
N SER A 77 -5.63 16.96 15.91
CA SER A 77 -6.84 17.65 16.39
C SER A 77 -7.81 16.68 17.07
N LEU A 78 -8.53 17.16 18.09
CA LEU A 78 -9.52 16.37 18.82
C LEU A 78 -10.59 15.75 17.90
N SER A 79 -11.11 16.50 16.92
CA SER A 79 -12.14 16.01 16.01
C SER A 79 -11.68 14.81 15.18
N VAL A 80 -10.48 14.86 14.60
CA VAL A 80 -9.91 13.74 13.84
C VAL A 80 -9.66 12.54 14.75
N LEU A 81 -9.16 12.76 15.96
CA LEU A 81 -8.94 11.69 16.94
C LEU A 81 -10.25 11.00 17.32
N GLU A 82 -11.33 11.75 17.51
CA GLU A 82 -12.66 11.22 17.80
C GLU A 82 -13.20 10.40 16.63
N SER A 83 -13.07 10.89 15.39
CA SER A 83 -13.47 10.13 14.19
C SER A 83 -12.71 8.81 14.05
N LEU A 84 -11.41 8.80 14.32
CA LEU A 84 -10.60 7.57 14.30
C LEU A 84 -11.02 6.58 15.39
N LYS A 85 -11.38 7.06 16.59
CA LYS A 85 -11.90 6.22 17.68
C LYS A 85 -13.26 5.62 17.34
N GLU A 86 -14.16 6.39 16.73
CA GLU A 86 -15.45 5.89 16.27
C GLU A 86 -15.26 4.80 15.21
N ALA A 87 -14.42 5.04 14.20
CA ALA A 87 -14.11 4.06 13.17
C ALA A 87 -13.51 2.77 13.75
N LYS A 88 -12.58 2.90 14.71
CA LYS A 88 -12.02 1.76 15.45
C LYS A 88 -13.12 0.93 16.11
N ASN A 89 -14.02 1.57 16.86
CA ASN A 89 -15.10 0.87 17.56
C ASN A 89 -16.03 0.12 16.59
N ALA A 90 -16.33 0.72 15.42
CA ALA A 90 -17.14 0.07 14.40
C ALA A 90 -16.46 -1.17 13.80
N ILE A 91 -15.14 -1.13 13.58
CA ILE A 91 -14.35 -2.27 13.10
C ILE A 91 -14.26 -3.37 14.16
N GLU A 92 -14.08 -3.04 15.44
CA GLU A 92 -14.01 -4.02 16.53
C GLU A 92 -15.35 -4.72 16.82
N LEU A 93 -16.47 -4.14 16.37
CA LEU A 93 -17.82 -4.69 16.56
C LEU A 93 -18.23 -5.72 15.49
N PHE A 94 -17.58 -5.70 14.33
CA PHE A 94 -17.85 -6.59 13.20
C PHE A 94 -17.05 -7.90 13.31
#